data_AF-A0A0M8Y8W6-F1
#
_entry.id   AF-A0A0M8Y8W6-F1
#
_cell.length_a   1.000
_cell.length_b   1.000
_cell.length_c   1.000
_cell.angle_alpha   90.00
_cell.angle_beta   90.00
_cell.angle_gamma   90.00
#
_symmetry.space_group_name_H-M   'P 1'
#
loop_
_entity.id
_entity.type
_entity.pdbx_description
1 polymer ?
#
loop_
_entity_poly.entity_id
_entity_poly.type
_entity_poly.pdbx_seq_one_letter_code
_entity_poly.pdbx_strand_id
1 'polypeptide(L)' 'MVVVRGEPTAEELAALTAVLSAHAAAARAAAEAPAPTAPASGWRDRSRTLRPRLHPGPGTWRRSLR' A
#
# COMPACT_ATOMS: atom_id res chain seq x y z
N MET A 1 9.21 27.58 6.67
CA MET A 1 9.75 27.13 5.37
C MET A 1 10.21 28.37 4.62
N VAL A 2 11.50 28.46 4.29
CA VAL A 2 12.06 29.64 3.59
C VAL A 2 11.95 29.38 2.09
N VAL A 3 11.35 30.32 1.36
CA VAL A 3 11.30 30.29 -0.11
C VAL A 3 12.40 31.21 -0.61
N VAL A 4 13.34 30.67 -1.37
CA VAL A 4 14.41 31.43 -2.02
C VAL A 4 13.89 31.89 -3.39
N ARG A 5 13.94 33.19 -3.68
CA ARG A 5 13.70 33.73 -5.03
C ARG A 5 15.02 33.91 -5.76
N GLY A 6 15.06 33.52 -7.02
CA GLY A 6 16.11 33.85 -8.00
C GLY A 6 15.49 34.30 -9.31
N GLU A 7 16.33 34.68 -10.28
CA GLU A 7 15.95 35.03 -11.66
C GLU A 7 16.50 33.95 -12.60
N PRO A 8 15.78 32.82 -12.80
CA PRO A 8 16.24 31.76 -13.68
C PRO A 8 16.21 32.22 -15.14
N THR A 9 17.15 31.72 -15.92
CA THR A 9 17.13 31.89 -17.38
C THR A 9 15.92 31.17 -18.00
N ALA A 10 15.54 31.54 -19.21
CA ALA A 10 14.42 30.90 -19.92
C ALA A 10 14.69 29.40 -20.14
N GLU A 11 15.93 29.05 -20.44
CA GLU A 11 16.41 27.67 -20.61
C GLU A 11 16.30 26.87 -19.32
N GLU A 12 16.69 27.44 -18.18
CA GLU A 12 16.59 26.77 -16.88
C GLU A 12 15.12 26.55 -16.47
N LEU A 13 14.26 27.54 -16.70
CA LEU A 13 12.83 27.42 -16.45
C LEU A 13 12.21 26.33 -17.35
N ALA A 14 12.61 26.28 -18.63
CA ALA A 14 12.17 25.25 -19.56
C ALA A 14 12.64 23.85 -19.12
N ALA A 15 13.90 23.72 -18.69
CA ALA A 15 14.45 22.44 -18.21
C ALA A 15 13.71 21.96 -16.95
N LEU A 16 13.50 22.85 -15.97
CA LEU A 16 12.80 22.51 -14.73
C LEU A 16 11.36 22.09 -15.00
N THR A 17 10.63 22.84 -15.83
CA THR A 17 9.24 22.51 -16.18
C THR A 17 9.14 21.19 -16.95
N ALA A 18 10.08 20.89 -17.85
CA ALA A 18 10.14 19.62 -18.55
C ALA A 18 10.32 18.43 -17.59
N VAL A 19 11.26 18.53 -16.63
CA VAL A 19 11.51 17.49 -15.62
C VAL A 19 10.29 17.27 -14.73
N LEU A 20 9.70 18.36 -14.22
CA LEU A 20 8.51 18.27 -13.36
C LEU A 20 7.31 17.67 -14.11
N SER A 21 7.13 18.04 -15.38
CA SER A 21 6.06 17.50 -16.22
C SER A 21 6.25 16.00 -16.48
N ALA A 22 7.48 15.57 -16.80
CA ALA A 22 7.82 14.16 -16.98
C ALA A 22 7.60 13.36 -15.69
N HIS A 23 8.01 13.90 -14.53
CA HIS A 23 7.79 13.26 -13.24
C HIS A 23 6.30 13.13 -12.89
N ALA A 24 5.50 14.18 -13.11
CA ALA A 24 4.06 14.15 -12.90
C ALA A 24 3.35 13.16 -13.85
N ALA A 25 3.80 13.05 -15.09
CA ALA A 25 3.30 12.05 -16.04
C ALA A 25 3.61 10.62 -15.54
N ALA A 26 4.83 10.36 -15.09
CA ALA A 26 5.22 9.06 -14.53
C ALA A 26 4.41 8.70 -13.27
N ALA A 27 4.19 9.66 -12.37
CA ALA A 27 3.38 9.45 -11.18
C ALA A 27 1.91 9.10 -11.50
N ARG A 28 1.32 9.76 -12.51
CA ARG A 28 -0.03 9.43 -12.99
C ARG A 28 -0.10 8.03 -13.59
N ALA A 29 0.85 7.67 -14.44
CA ALA A 29 0.93 6.33 -15.01
C ALA A 29 1.09 5.25 -13.92
N ALA A 30 1.87 5.52 -12.87
CA ALA A 30 2.01 4.63 -11.74
C ALA A 30 0.73 4.49 -10.90
N ALA A 31 -0.09 5.55 -10.81
CA ALA A 31 -1.36 5.52 -10.10
C ALA A 31 -2.45 4.74 -10.87
N GLU A 32 -2.40 4.76 -12.21
CA GLU A 32 -3.31 3.99 -13.08
C GLU A 32 -2.91 2.51 -13.18
N ALA A 33 -1.66 2.17 -12.88
CA ALA A 33 -1.21 0.79 -12.88
C ALA A 33 -2.01 -0.01 -11.82
N PRO A 34 -2.56 -1.19 -12.18
CA PRO A 34 -3.20 -2.04 -11.20
C PRO A 34 -2.20 -2.34 -10.08
N ALA A 35 -2.61 -2.11 -8.83
CA ALA A 35 -1.76 -2.42 -7.69
C ALA A 35 -1.31 -3.88 -7.83
N PRO A 36 0.01 -4.16 -7.75
CA PRO A 36 0.46 -5.53 -7.78
C PRO A 36 -0.30 -6.27 -6.68
N THR A 37 -0.88 -7.42 -7.02
CA THR A 37 -1.46 -8.35 -6.06
C THR A 37 -0.33 -8.96 -5.23
N ALA A 38 0.31 -8.12 -4.41
CA ALA A 38 1.27 -8.58 -3.44
C ALA A 38 0.49 -9.48 -2.47
N PRO A 39 0.95 -10.71 -2.23
CA PRO A 39 0.34 -11.53 -1.21
C PRO A 39 0.33 -10.74 0.09
N ALA A 40 -0.82 -10.70 0.77
CA ALA A 40 -0.91 -10.06 2.08
C ALA A 40 0.25 -10.60 2.93
N SER A 41 1.11 -9.71 3.42
CA SER A 41 2.28 -10.14 4.18
C SER A 41 1.83 -11.07 5.31
N GLY A 42 2.62 -12.10 5.64
CA GLY A 42 2.28 -12.98 6.77
C GLY A 42 2.09 -12.22 8.10
N TRP A 43 2.61 -11.00 8.19
CA TRP A 43 2.36 -10.04 9.29
C TRP A 43 0.94 -9.44 9.29
N ARG A 44 0.32 -9.26 8.11
CA ARG A 44 -1.09 -8.84 7.97
C ARG A 44 -2.07 -10.00 8.15
N ASP A 45 -1.60 -11.24 8.10
CA ASP A 45 -2.43 -12.41 8.36
C ASP A 45 -2.75 -12.53 9.86
N ARG A 46 -3.87 -11.93 10.26
CA ARG A 46 -4.38 -12.00 11.64
C ARG A 46 -4.76 -13.43 12.05
N SER A 47 -4.97 -14.36 11.11
CA SER A 47 -5.31 -15.74 11.49
C SER A 47 -4.22 -16.41 12.33
N ARG A 48 -2.96 -15.95 12.19
CA ARG A 48 -1.80 -16.44 12.96
C ARG A 48 -1.80 -15.98 14.42
N THR A 49 -2.42 -14.85 14.74
CA THR A 49 -2.53 -14.35 16.13
C THR A 49 -3.85 -14.73 16.78
N LEU A 50 -4.82 -15.16 15.99
CA LEU A 50 -6.09 -15.65 16.49
C LEU A 50 -5.99 -17.12 16.86
N ARG A 51 -6.75 -17.50 17.89
CA ARG A 51 -6.86 -18.90 18.28
C ARG A 51 -7.52 -19.70 17.15
N PRO A 52 -6.97 -20.87 16.77
CA PRO A 52 -7.61 -21.75 15.78
C PRO A 52 -9.04 -22.09 16.18
N ARG A 53 -9.91 -22.27 15.18
CA ARG A 53 -11.28 -22.74 15.42
C ARG A 53 -11.22 -24.10 16.10
N LEU A 54 -12.00 -24.26 17.16
CA LEU A 54 -12.16 -25.58 17.78
C LEU A 54 -13.09 -26.41 16.91
N HIS A 55 -12.64 -27.61 16.59
CA HIS A 55 -13.45 -28.62 15.95
C HIS A 55 -13.90 -29.61 17.04
N PRO A 56 -15.11 -29.42 17.64
CA PRO A 56 -15.62 -30.36 18.62
C PRO A 56 -15.76 -31.75 17.97
N GLY A 57 -15.18 -32.76 18.63
CA GLY A 57 -15.27 -34.15 18.17
C GLY A 57 -16.72 -34.68 18.20
N PRO A 58 -17.02 -35.77 17.47
CA PRO A 58 -18.36 -36.36 17.47
C PRO A 58 -18.90 -36.60 18.88
N GLY A 59 -20.10 -36.09 19.17
CA GLY A 59 -20.79 -36.31 20.45
C GLY A 59 -20.28 -35.49 21.66
N THR A 60 -19.27 -34.63 21.49
CA THR A 60 -18.68 -33.85 22.61
C THR A 60 -19.68 -32.93 23.31
N TRP A 61 -20.60 -32.30 22.59
CA TRP A 61 -21.67 -31.48 23.18
C TRP A 61 -22.69 -32.27 24.01
N ARG A 62 -22.84 -33.58 23.78
CA ARG A 62 -23.77 -34.41 24.57
C ARG A 62 -23.20 -34.78 25.94
N ARG A 63 -21.88 -34.77 26.09
CA ARG A 63 -21.20 -35.08 27.36
C ARG A 63 -21.27 -33.93 28.37
N SER A 64 -21.50 -32.70 27.96
CA SER A 64 -21.70 -31.56 28.87
C SER A 64 -23.10 -31.49 29.48
N LEU A 65 -24.03 -32.31 28.98
CA LEU A 65 -25.42 -32.39 29.46
C LEU A 65 -25.64 -33.57 30.43
N ARG A 66 -24.56 -34.22 30.87
CA ARG A 66 -24.56 -35.24 31.93
C ARG A 66 -23.78 -34.71 33.12
#